data_AF-A0A345ZVP9-F1
#
_entry.id   AF-A0A345ZVP9-F1
#
_cell.length_a   1.000
_cell.length_b   1.000
_cell.length_c   1.000
_cell.angle_alpha   90.00
_cell.angle_beta   90.00
_cell.angle_gamma   90.00
#
_symmetry.space_group_name_H-M   'P 1'
#
loop_
_entity.id
_entity.type
_entity.pdbx_description
1 polymer ?
#
loop_
_entity_poly.entity_id
_entity_poly.type
_entity_poly.pdbx_seq_one_letter_code
_entity_poly.pdbx_strand_id
1 'polypeptide(L)' 'MRLRYTASARRHLQYIFDFIAERNPPAARRVITDIRTAATRLSEFPHRGRTGQQSGT' A
#
# COMPACT_ATOMS: atom_id res chain seq x y z
N MET A 1 11.93 -5.31 -11.59
CA MET A 1 11.11 -6.39 -10.97
C MET A 1 9.62 -6.13 -11.21
N ARG A 2 8.78 -7.14 -11.43
CA ARG A 2 7.33 -6.94 -11.63
C ARG A 2 6.61 -6.90 -10.29
N LEU A 3 6.09 -5.73 -9.91
CA LEU A 3 5.29 -5.55 -8.70
C LEU A 3 3.95 -6.30 -8.82
N ARG A 4 3.57 -7.05 -7.78
CA ARG A 4 2.27 -7.73 -7.68
C ARG A 4 1.71 -7.60 -6.27
N TYR A 5 0.42 -7.33 -6.16
CA TYR A 5 -0.29 -7.36 -4.89
C TYR A 5 -0.95 -8.72 -4.66
N THR A 6 -0.77 -9.25 -3.46
CA THR A 6 -1.57 -10.38 -2.97
C THR A 6 -3.04 -9.98 -2.88
N ALA A 7 -3.93 -10.97 -2.83
CA ALA A 7 -5.36 -10.71 -2.64
C ALA A 7 -5.66 -10.05 -1.29
N SER A 8 -4.90 -10.39 -0.23
CA SER A 8 -5.04 -9.75 1.08
C SER A 8 -4.63 -8.28 1.04
N ALA A 9 -3.51 -7.96 0.38
CA ALA A 9 -3.06 -6.58 0.27
C ALA A 9 -4.08 -5.71 -0.48
N ARG A 10 -4.72 -6.22 -1.54
CA ARG A 10 -5.80 -5.51 -2.23
C ARG A 10 -7.00 -5.24 -1.33
N ARG A 11 -7.40 -6.23 -0.51
CA ARG A 11 -8.47 -6.05 0.49
C ARG A 11 -8.11 -4.99 1.53
N HIS A 12 -6.86 -4.97 2.00
CA HIS A 12 -6.41 -3.95 2.95
C HIS A 12 -6.46 -2.54 2.34
N LEU A 13 -6.05 -2.36 1.08
CA LEU A 13 -6.17 -1.07 0.39
C LEU A 13 -7.63 -0.62 0.31
N GLN A 14 -8.56 -1.54 0.02
CA GLN A 14 -9.99 -1.23 0.00
C GLN A 14 -10.50 -0.82 1.39
N TYR A 15 -10.17 -1.59 2.45
CA TYR A 15 -10.58 -1.25 3.81
C TYR A 15 -10.04 0.10 4.29
N ILE A 16 -8.77 0.42 4.00
CA ILE A 16 -8.19 1.73 4.31
C ILE A 16 -8.95 2.84 3.60
N PHE A 17 -9.27 2.64 2.31
CA PHE A 17 -10.02 3.60 1.54
C PHE A 17 -11.41 3.83 2.15
N ASP A 18 -12.18 2.77 2.38
CA ASP A 18 -13.55 2.84 2.87
C ASP A 18 -13.62 3.53 4.25
N PHE A 19 -12.70 3.16 5.15
CA PHE A 19 -12.61 3.75 6.49
C PHE A 19 -12.37 5.26 6.46
N ILE A 20 -11.45 5.73 5.61
CA ILE A 20 -11.15 7.16 5.51
C ILE A 20 -12.26 7.88 4.74
N ALA A 21 -12.80 7.26 3.70
CA ALA A 21 -13.81 7.85 2.81
C ALA A 21 -15.12 8.17 3.54
N GLU A 22 -15.46 7.42 4.59
CA GLU A 22 -16.62 7.71 5.45
C GLU A 22 -16.61 9.15 5.98
N ARG A 23 -15.42 9.71 6.25
CA ARG A 23 -15.26 11.06 6.80
C ARG A 23 -14.64 12.06 5.82
N ASN A 24 -13.77 11.59 4.94
CA ASN A 24 -13.02 12.45 4.02
C ASN A 24 -12.61 11.71 2.73
N PRO A 25 -13.49 11.66 1.72
CA PRO A 25 -13.20 10.99 0.45
C PRO A 25 -11.95 11.51 -0.30
N PRO A 26 -11.67 12.84 -0.34
CA PRO A 26 -10.42 13.34 -0.91
C PRO A 26 -9.17 12.81 -0.20
N ALA A 27 -9.17 12.73 1.13
CA ALA A 27 -8.04 12.18 1.90
C ALA A 27 -7.85 10.68 1.62
N ALA A 28 -8.94 9.91 1.50
CA ALA A 28 -8.87 8.49 1.16
C ALA A 28 -8.14 8.26 -0.18
N ARG A 29 -8.47 9.05 -1.20
CA ARG A 29 -7.80 9.00 -2.51
C ARG A 29 -6.30 9.33 -2.42
N ARG A 30 -5.94 10.35 -1.63
CA ARG A 30 -4.53 10.74 -1.41
C ARG A 30 -3.75 9.59 -0.76
N VAL A 31 -4.27 9.01 0.31
CA VAL A 31 -3.62 7.90 1.03
C VAL A 31 -3.38 6.70 0.12
N ILE A 32 -4.38 6.26 -0.66
CA ILE A 32 -4.19 5.13 -1.59
C ILE A 32 -3.17 5.47 -2.69
N THR A 33 -3.15 6.72 -3.16
CA THR A 33 -2.17 7.17 -4.15
C THR A 33 -0.76 7.15 -3.58
N ASP A 34 -0.57 7.60 -2.34
CA ASP A 34 0.72 7.61 -1.66
C ASP A 34 1.26 6.18 -1.47
N ILE A 35 0.41 5.25 -1.02
CA ILE A 35 0.77 3.84 -0.87
C ILE A 35 1.19 3.24 -2.21
N ARG A 36 0.41 3.45 -3.28
CA ARG A 36 0.74 2.93 -4.62
C ARG A 36 2.02 3.53 -5.17
N THR A 37 2.27 4.82 -4.93
CA THR A 37 3.49 5.52 -5.35
C THR A 37 4.70 4.95 -4.63
N ALA A 38 4.61 4.76 -3.32
CA ALA A 38 5.67 4.14 -2.52
C ALA A 38 5.96 2.70 -2.99
N ALA A 39 4.91 1.90 -3.23
CA ALA A 39 5.06 0.52 -3.70
C ALA A 39 5.68 0.44 -5.10
N THR A 40 5.32 1.35 -6.01
CA THR A 40 5.90 1.39 -7.37
C THR A 40 7.42 1.56 -7.33
N ARG A 41 7.96 2.32 -6.36
CA ARG A 41 9.42 2.49 -6.22
C ARG A 41 10.16 1.18 -5.91
N LEU A 42 9.48 0.14 -5.42
CA LEU A 42 10.09 -1.18 -5.17
C LEU A 42 10.44 -1.93 -6.46
N SER A 43 9.86 -1.55 -7.61
CA SER A 43 10.24 -2.18 -8.89
C SER A 43 11.69 -1.85 -9.30
N GLU A 44 12.16 -0.67 -8.88
CA GLU A 44 13.50 -0.13 -9.11
C GLU A 44 14.44 -0.37 -7.91
N PHE A 45 13.90 -0.29 -6.69
CA PHE A 45 14.66 -0.45 -5.46
C PHE A 45 14.04 -1.54 -4.55
N PRO A 46 14.21 -2.84 -4.88
CA PRO A 46 13.51 -3.93 -4.17
C PRO A 46 13.86 -4.06 -2.69
N HIS A 47 15.07 -3.63 -2.29
CA HIS A 47 15.54 -3.65 -0.91
C HIS A 47 15.29 -2.33 -0.17
N ARG A 48 14.45 -1.45 -0.73
CA ARG A 48 14.05 -0.20 -0.09
C ARG A 48 12.98 -0.50 0.96
N GLY A 49 13.37 -0.35 2.22
CA GLY A 49 12.51 -0.61 3.38
C GLY A 49 13.35 -1.22 4.50
N ARG A 50 12.81 -1.22 5.71
CA ARG A 50 13.40 -1.98 6.81
C ARG A 50 12.76 -3.36 6.82
N THR A 51 13.57 -4.40 6.93
CA THR A 51 13.06 -5.75 7.19
C THR A 51 12.22 -5.71 8.46
N GLY A 52 11.00 -6.22 8.40
CA GLY A 52 10.15 -6.35 9.59
C GLY A 52 10.82 -7.24 10.64
N GLN A 53 10.53 -7.00 11.92
CA GLN A 53 10.96 -7.86 13.02
C GLN A 53 10.24 -9.23 13.01
N GLN A 54 9.23 -9.39 12.16
CA GLN A 54 8.44 -10.61 12.01
C GLN A 54 8.79 -11.29 10.69
N SER A 55 9.15 -12.58 10.77
CA SER A 55 9.35 -13.38 9.56
C SER A 55 8.02 -13.49 8.79
N GLY A 56 8.03 -13.09 7.52
CA GLY A 56 6.87 -13.24 6.62
C GLY A 56 5.95 -12.01 6.50
N THR A 57 6.30 -10.88 7.11
CA THR A 57 5.68 -9.56 6.88
C THR A 57 6.55 -8.68 6.02
#